data_AF-A0A382IEN4-F1
#
_entry.id   AF-A0A382IEN4-F1
#
_cell.length_a   1.000
_cell.length_b   1.000
_cell.length_c   1.000
_cell.angle_alpha   90.00
_cell.angle_beta   90.00
_cell.angle_gamma   90.00
#
_symmetry.space_group_name_H-M   'P 1'
#
loop_
_entity.id
_entity.type
_entity.pdbx_description
1 polymer ?
#
loop_
_entity_poly.entity_id
_entity_poly.type
_entity_poly.pdbx_seq_one_letter_code
_entity_poly.pdbx_strand_id
1 'polypeptide(L)'
;MNWPFFDENHRKLALQLEEWSKTELSSISTEASNVDRTCQRLVLKLAEAGWLDYCVSKKYEGWNSKFDVRSLCLIRETLARFSGLVDFVFAMQGLGSETISLFSSAELQSKY
;
A
#
# COMPACT_ATOMS: atom_id res chain seq x y z
N MET A 1 -16.65 -11.86 1.10
CA MET A 1 -16.14 -11.19 -0.12
C MET A 1 -16.81 -11.64 -1.43
N ASN A 2 -18.06 -12.13 -1.45
CA ASN A 2 -18.64 -12.75 -2.66
C ASN A 2 -19.28 -11.80 -3.69
N TRP A 3 -18.99 -10.50 -3.61
CA TRP A 3 -19.54 -9.53 -4.54
C TRP A 3 -18.93 -9.63 -5.94
N PRO A 4 -19.69 -9.31 -7.00
CA PRO A 4 -19.24 -9.44 -8.38
C PRO A 4 -18.18 -8.39 -8.79
N PHE A 5 -17.82 -7.45 -7.91
CA PHE A 5 -16.82 -6.41 -8.17
C PHE A 5 -15.38 -6.88 -8.00
N PHE A 6 -15.16 -7.97 -7.25
CA PHE A 6 -13.85 -8.50 -6.88
C PHE A 6 -13.61 -9.87 -7.50
N ASP A 7 -12.47 -10.01 -8.19
CA ASP A 7 -11.97 -11.30 -8.68
C ASP A 7 -11.20 -12.07 -7.60
N GLU A 8 -10.63 -13.21 -7.98
CA GLU A 8 -9.90 -14.09 -7.06
C GLU A 8 -8.60 -13.46 -6.53
N ASN A 9 -7.94 -12.61 -7.32
CA ASN A 9 -6.71 -11.94 -6.89
C ASN A 9 -6.99 -10.96 -5.76
N HIS A 10 -8.09 -10.22 -5.84
CA HIS A 10 -8.52 -9.31 -4.77
C HIS A 10 -8.84 -10.05 -3.47
N ARG A 11 -9.43 -11.24 -3.56
CA ARG A 11 -9.77 -12.06 -2.39
C ARG A 11 -8.51 -12.59 -1.72
N LYS A 12 -7.58 -13.11 -2.54
CA LYS A 12 -6.28 -13.56 -2.07
C LYS A 12 -5.49 -12.42 -1.43
N LEU A 13 -5.46 -11.25 -2.07
CA LEU A 13 -4.83 -10.03 -1.54
C LEU A 13 -5.34 -9.72 -0.13
N ALA A 14 -6.66 -9.63 0.05
CA ALA A 14 -7.25 -9.29 1.33
C ALA A 14 -6.94 -10.33 2.42
N LEU A 15 -6.96 -11.62 2.09
CA LEU A 15 -6.60 -12.68 3.02
C LEU A 15 -5.12 -12.61 3.42
N GLN A 16 -4.23 -12.40 2.44
CA GLN A 16 -2.79 -12.30 2.69
C GLN A 16 -2.45 -11.08 3.53
N LEU A 17 -3.07 -9.93 3.23
CA LEU A 17 -2.84 -8.70 3.98
C LEU A 17 -3.41 -8.77 5.40
N GLU A 18 -4.58 -9.40 5.59
CA GLU A 18 -5.16 -9.63 6.92
C GLU A 18 -4.21 -10.46 7.79
N GLU A 19 -3.68 -11.56 7.26
CA GLU A 19 -2.78 -12.45 8.00
C GLU A 19 -1.44 -11.77 8.33
N TRP A 20 -0.89 -11.07 7.33
CA TRP A 20 0.30 -10.26 7.53
C TRP A 20 0.07 -9.18 8.58
N SER A 21 -1.07 -8.50 8.55
CA SER A 21 -1.37 -7.41 9.49
C SER A 21 -1.51 -7.90 10.93
N LYS A 22 -2.15 -9.06 11.14
CA LYS A 22 -2.24 -9.68 12.48
C LYS A 22 -0.86 -10.01 13.04
N THR A 23 0.02 -10.54 12.20
CA THR A 23 1.36 -10.97 12.61
C THR A 23 2.28 -9.79 12.83
N GLU A 24 2.30 -8.84 11.88
CA GLU A 24 3.34 -7.82 11.81
C GLU A 24 2.97 -6.49 12.47
N LEU A 25 1.66 -6.22 12.64
CA LEU A 25 1.18 -4.94 13.15
C LEU A 25 0.65 -4.99 14.59
N SER A 26 0.39 -6.18 15.14
CA SER A 26 -0.17 -6.35 16.50
C SER A 26 0.70 -5.78 17.63
N SER A 27 2.01 -5.64 17.39
CA SER A 27 2.97 -5.11 18.36
C SER A 27 3.33 -3.63 18.17
N ILE A 28 2.74 -2.95 17.19
CA ILE A 28 3.02 -1.53 16.95
C ILE A 28 2.34 -0.71 18.04
N SER A 29 3.14 -0.16 18.96
CA SER A 29 2.66 0.84 19.89
C SER A 29 2.46 2.17 19.16
N THR A 30 1.24 2.70 19.20
CA THR A 30 0.90 4.03 18.67
C THR A 30 1.15 5.11 19.72
N GLU A 31 2.19 4.98 20.54
CA GLU A 31 2.51 5.99 21.55
C GLU A 31 2.92 7.29 20.85
N ALA A 32 2.23 8.38 21.20
CA ALA A 32 2.35 9.67 20.53
C ALA A 32 3.74 10.32 20.62
N SER A 33 4.62 9.81 21.49
CA SER A 33 5.94 10.41 21.77
C SER A 33 6.94 10.28 20.61
N ASN A 34 6.71 9.43 19.61
CA ASN A 34 7.59 9.34 18.43
C ASN A 34 6.89 8.85 17.15
N VAL A 35 5.91 9.61 16.68
CA VAL A 35 5.15 9.31 15.46
C VAL A 35 6.06 9.26 14.22
N ASP A 36 7.01 10.19 14.08
CA ASP A 36 7.90 10.24 12.90
C ASP A 36 8.75 8.98 12.73
N ARG A 37 9.42 8.53 13.82
CA ARG A 37 10.20 7.30 13.78
C ARG A 37 9.31 6.09 13.54
N THR A 38 8.08 6.11 14.04
CA THR A 38 7.10 5.07 13.78
C THR A 38 6.76 5.02 12.29
N CYS A 39 6.42 6.15 11.68
CA CYS A 39 6.17 6.25 10.23
C CYS A 39 7.34 5.72 9.39
N GLN A 40 8.58 6.08 9.73
CA GLN A 40 9.78 5.58 9.04
C GLN A 40 9.93 4.06 9.14
N ARG A 41 9.65 3.47 10.30
CA ARG A 41 9.68 2.02 10.47
C ARG A 41 8.57 1.33 9.69
N LEU A 42 7.38 1.93 9.67
CA LEU A 42 6.22 1.39 8.96
C LEU A 42 6.41 1.41 7.45
N VAL A 43 6.97 2.49 6.88
CA VAL A 43 7.19 2.54 5.43
C VAL A 43 8.17 1.46 4.99
N LEU A 44 9.25 1.23 5.75
CA LEU A 44 10.20 0.15 5.47
C LEU A 44 9.53 -1.22 5.59
N LYS A 45 8.75 -1.46 6.65
CA LYS A 45 8.07 -2.74 6.85
C LYS A 45 7.03 -3.03 5.75
N LEU A 46 6.30 -2.01 5.29
CA LEU A 46 5.37 -2.12 4.16
C LEU A 46 6.11 -2.37 2.84
N ALA A 47 7.28 -1.75 2.65
CA ALA A 47 8.12 -1.93 1.47
C ALA A 47 8.70 -3.35 1.40
N GLU A 48 9.25 -3.85 2.50
CA GLU A 48 9.83 -5.19 2.61
C GLU A 48 8.79 -6.29 2.33
N ALA A 49 7.54 -6.06 2.74
CA ALA A 49 6.42 -6.96 2.46
C ALA A 49 5.83 -6.81 1.05
N GLY A 50 6.30 -5.86 0.25
CA GLY A 50 5.84 -5.61 -1.11
C GLY A 50 4.49 -4.90 -1.21
N TRP A 51 3.90 -4.43 -0.11
CA TRP A 51 2.60 -3.75 -0.15
C TRP A 51 2.66 -2.43 -0.89
N LEU A 52 3.79 -1.72 -0.83
CA LEU A 52 3.96 -0.45 -1.55
C LEU A 52 4.07 -0.59 -3.07
N ASP A 53 4.25 -1.82 -3.60
CA ASP A 53 4.25 -2.05 -5.05
C ASP A 53 2.89 -1.69 -5.69
N TYR A 54 1.80 -1.77 -4.92
CA TYR A 54 0.47 -1.39 -5.39
C TYR A 54 0.32 0.13 -5.59
N CYS A 55 1.22 0.93 -5.01
CA CYS A 55 1.24 2.39 -5.11
C CYS A 55 1.94 2.92 -6.37
N VAL A 56 2.54 2.04 -7.20
CA VAL A 56 3.30 2.45 -8.40
C VAL A 56 2.77 1.72 -9.64
N SER A 57 2.40 2.47 -10.68
CA SER A 57 1.77 1.92 -11.89
C SER A 57 2.69 1.02 -12.71
N LYS A 58 4.00 1.31 -12.69
CA LYS A 58 4.98 0.85 -13.70
C LYS A 58 5.67 -0.49 -13.44
N LYS A 59 5.44 -1.17 -12.32
CA LYS A 59 6.04 -2.51 -12.10
C LYS A 59 5.58 -3.55 -13.14
N TYR A 60 4.49 -3.26 -13.87
CA TYR A 60 3.93 -4.13 -14.90
C TYR A 60 3.85 -3.37 -16.23
N GLU A 61 4.88 -3.50 -17.08
CA GLU A 61 4.87 -2.95 -18.44
C GLU A 61 3.72 -3.53 -19.27
N GLY A 62 2.90 -2.65 -19.87
CA GLY A 62 1.82 -3.02 -20.79
C GLY A 62 0.71 -1.97 -20.89
N TRP A 63 0.00 -1.94 -22.01
CA TRP A 63 -1.12 -1.03 -22.31
C TRP A 63 -2.38 -1.39 -21.51
N ASN A 64 -2.24 -1.43 -20.19
CA ASN A 64 -3.27 -1.31 -19.14
C ASN A 64 -2.59 -1.26 -17.77
N SER A 65 -1.43 -0.59 -17.68
CA SER A 65 -0.68 -0.21 -16.47
C SER A 65 -1.46 0.80 -15.59
N LYS A 66 -2.77 0.61 -15.43
CA LYS A 66 -3.62 1.43 -14.59
C LYS A 66 -3.59 0.87 -13.18
N PHE A 67 -3.58 1.77 -12.19
CA PHE A 67 -3.78 1.39 -10.80
C PHE A 67 -5.02 0.53 -10.66
N ASP A 68 -4.88 -0.65 -10.05
CA ASP A 68 -6.04 -1.40 -9.62
C ASP A 68 -6.58 -0.77 -8.34
N VAL A 69 -7.48 0.20 -8.53
CA VAL A 69 -8.06 0.99 -7.45
C VAL A 69 -8.79 0.12 -6.42
N ARG A 70 -9.31 -1.04 -6.81
CA ARG A 70 -9.96 -1.98 -5.89
C ARG A 70 -8.95 -2.60 -4.93
N SER A 71 -7.78 -3.01 -5.45
CA SER A 71 -6.67 -3.49 -4.61
C SER A 71 -6.19 -2.40 -3.64
N LEU A 72 -6.03 -1.15 -4.11
CA LEU A 72 -5.69 -0.02 -3.24
C LEU A 72 -6.73 0.20 -2.14
N CYS A 73 -8.03 0.17 -2.47
CA CYS A 73 -9.11 0.29 -1.49
C CYS A 73 -9.07 -0.84 -0.45
N LEU A 74 -8.88 -2.09 -0.87
CA LEU A 74 -8.81 -3.24 0.05
C LEU A 74 -7.60 -3.15 0.98
N ILE A 75 -6.46 -2.66 0.48
CA ILE A 75 -5.27 -2.47 1.30
C ILE A 75 -5.54 -1.42 2.37
N ARG A 76 -6.03 -0.24 1.97
CA ARG A 76 -6.35 0.84 2.90
C ARG A 76 -7.40 0.44 3.93
N GLU A 77 -8.48 -0.21 3.50
CA GLU A 77 -9.51 -0.73 4.40
C GLU A 77 -8.92 -1.68 5.44
N THR A 78 -8.10 -2.63 5.01
CA THR A 78 -7.50 -3.63 5.91
C THR A 78 -6.54 -2.96 6.87
N LEU A 79 -5.58 -2.17 6.39
CA LEU A 79 -4.61 -1.49 7.25
C LEU A 79 -5.28 -0.59 8.28
N ALA A 80 -6.30 0.17 7.88
CA ALA A 80 -7.03 1.07 8.77
C ALA A 80 -7.78 0.33 9.91
N ARG A 81 -8.21 -0.92 9.69
CA ARG A 81 -8.80 -1.76 10.76
C ARG A 81 -7.79 -2.11 11.85
N PHE A 82 -6.49 -2.17 11.53
CA PHE A 82 -5.44 -2.43 12.51
C PHE A 82 -4.87 -1.15 13.10
N SER A 83 -4.57 -0.15 12.26
CA SER A 83 -4.03 1.14 12.69
C SER A 83 -4.20 2.21 11.62
N GLY A 84 -4.85 3.31 11.99
CA GLY A 84 -4.95 4.49 11.12
C GLY A 84 -3.60 5.08 10.74
N LEU A 85 -2.56 4.91 11.57
CA LEU A 85 -1.21 5.38 11.23
C LEU A 85 -0.57 4.54 10.11
N VAL A 86 -0.83 3.23 10.10
CA VAL A 86 -0.32 2.34 9.04
C VAL A 86 -1.03 2.62 7.72
N ASP A 87 -2.36 2.83 7.75
CA ASP A 87 -3.10 3.31 6.56
C ASP A 87 -2.55 4.66 6.07
N PHE A 88 -2.31 5.60 6.98
CA PHE A 88 -1.73 6.91 6.63
C PHE A 88 -0.39 6.75 5.90
N VAL A 89 0.54 5.96 6.44
CA VAL A 89 1.86 5.75 5.82
C VAL A 89 1.72 5.17 4.42
N PHE A 90 0.88 4.15 4.24
CA PHE A 90 0.60 3.54 2.94
C PHE A 90 0.00 4.55 1.95
N ALA A 91 -1.04 5.27 2.37
CA ALA A 91 -1.75 6.24 1.53
C ALA A 91 -0.81 7.35 1.03
N MET A 92 0.10 7.82 1.88
CA MET A 92 1.07 8.86 1.52
C MET A 92 2.08 8.39 0.47
N GLN A 93 2.40 7.09 0.41
CA GLN A 93 3.29 6.58 -0.65
C GLN A 93 2.60 6.70 -2.00
N GLY A 94 1.35 6.22 -2.11
CA GLY A 94 0.56 6.34 -3.33
C GLY A 94 0.33 7.80 -3.75
N LEU A 95 -0.16 8.63 -2.84
CA LEU A 95 -0.45 10.05 -3.14
C LEU A 95 0.82 10.82 -3.54
N GLY A 96 1.96 10.54 -2.90
CA GLY A 96 3.23 11.21 -3.17
C GLY A 96 3.85 10.80 -4.51
N SER A 97 3.68 9.55 -4.94
CA SER A 97 4.30 9.01 -6.17
C SER A 97 3.36 9.00 -7.38
N GLU A 98 2.05 9.23 -7.20
CA GLU A 98 1.06 9.13 -8.29
C GLU A 98 1.33 10.12 -9.42
N THR A 99 1.69 11.37 -9.10
CA THR A 99 1.98 12.40 -10.11
C THR A 99 3.20 12.06 -10.95
N ILE A 100 4.23 11.48 -10.33
CA ILE A 100 5.43 10.96 -11.02
C ILE A 100 5.01 9.78 -11.92
N SER A 101 4.24 8.84 -11.39
CA SER A 101 3.77 7.66 -12.11
C SER A 101 2.93 7.99 -13.35
N LEU A 102 2.13 9.05 -13.30
CA LEU A 102 1.19 9.42 -14.37
C LEU A 102 1.74 10.46 -15.34
N PHE A 103 2.57 11.41 -14.90
CA PHE A 103 2.84 12.63 -15.67
C PHE A 103 4.33 12.96 -15.87
N SER A 104 5.27 12.25 -15.23
CA SER A 104 6.68 12.57 -15.40
C SER A 104 7.37 11.83 -16.56
N SER A 105 8.57 12.29 -16.93
CA SER A 105 9.40 11.62 -17.92
C SER A 105 9.91 10.26 -17.42
N ALA A 106 10.40 9.43 -18.35
CA ALA A 106 10.96 8.11 -18.01
C ALA A 106 12.18 8.24 -17.07
N GLU A 107 13.00 9.28 -17.23
CA GLU A 107 14.17 9.55 -16.40
C GLU A 107 13.76 9.88 -14.97
N LEU A 108 12.69 10.65 -14.78
CA LEU A 108 12.19 10.99 -13.45
C LEU A 108 11.55 9.76 -12.77
N GLN A 109 10.82 8.95 -13.53
CA GLN A 109 10.25 7.69 -13.02
C GLN A 109 11.30 6.63 -12.67
N SER A 110 12.46 6.62 -13.33
CA SER A 110 13.54 5.69 -12.99
C SER A 110 14.32 6.12 -11.76
N LYS A 111 14.31 7.42 -11.43
CA LYS A 111 15.08 7.98 -10.32
C LYS A 111 14.37 7.85 -8.97
N TYR A 112 13.04 7.90 -8.97
CA TYR A 112 12.18 7.95 -7.80
C TYR A 112 11.33 6.68 -7.71
#